data_AF-A0A8C5FJQ1-F1
#
_entry.id   AF-A0A8C5FJQ1-F1
#
_cell.length_a   1.000
_cell.length_b   1.000
_cell.length_c   1.000
_cell.angle_alpha   90.00
_cell.angle_beta   90.00
_cell.angle_gamma   90.00
#
_symmetry.space_group_name_H-M   'P 1'
#
loop_
_entity.id
_entity.type
_entity.pdbx_description
1 polymer ?
#
loop_
_entity_poly.entity_id
_entity_poly.type
_entity_poly.pdbx_seq_one_letter_code
_entity_poly.pdbx_strand_id
1 'polypeptide(L)'
;MEKQEQAEWDCVNKRLQNHGFKPVFFADPVENKNISDLVLLDKRTAAEVRVMMKTMLGDSDRRQALIQELVQSNNQLKDEAQQLMGQAGLHSRCTTEMEGLLEGVRGQVQDLEDRCLAQAVQQRDHAYRLQQDKLMAQVRTTQEQNSTALGELQRKLCFAVREEERRVARQTDAFQRIHASALAQQDTPSSQAQLEETKVQREELKAEVQRLKKELETRLFLLIHFVKLDNDDTFIPRLDDVLSMKTRLSGRRLTVQKLLIELEAILTGARAPVALLRQRAGLGQLEPQEFGWLRPTLEAWANQLAMLKELHVGLMRLSQRLMPWLPAGDHDDRRGGVAMETVWVEDLLLLVDTLLVDKDLSSPTRHSLQCMVGHFQKLFDVGSLCGVYPRMNDLYRRLAETANAMTHIRDLLGLDNKAPPSEVVNQVATISSSPMVQFHHLLAEGDLTSIIVKVKEHEEFFPAFRSLATQLMLTLDVDCLDGILPALTSLKLKSQ
;
A
#
# COMPACT_ATOMS: atom_id res chain seq x y z
N MET A 1 69.74 21.16 -63.01
CA MET A 1 69.36 20.25 -61.90
C MET A 1 69.10 21.04 -60.63
N GLU A 2 69.94 22.02 -60.28
CA GLU A 2 69.76 22.94 -59.14
C GLU A 2 68.44 23.72 -59.15
N LYS A 3 67.97 24.21 -60.32
CA LYS A 3 66.69 24.94 -60.42
C LYS A 3 65.47 24.11 -60.00
N GLN A 4 65.51 22.79 -60.17
CA GLN A 4 64.42 21.90 -59.78
C GLN A 4 64.40 21.67 -58.26
N GLU A 5 65.58 21.52 -57.65
CA GLU A 5 65.70 21.35 -56.20
C GLU A 5 65.31 22.62 -55.46
N GLN A 6 65.67 23.79 -56.00
CA GLN A 6 65.23 25.09 -55.49
C GLN A 6 63.70 25.19 -55.46
N ALA A 7 63.03 24.88 -56.58
CA ALA A 7 61.56 24.95 -56.66
C ALA A 7 60.85 24.02 -55.66
N GLU A 8 61.41 22.84 -55.42
CA GLU A 8 60.88 21.88 -54.46
C GLU A 8 61.10 22.31 -53.00
N TRP A 9 62.22 22.98 -52.69
CA TRP A 9 62.46 23.62 -51.38
C TRP A 9 61.61 24.88 -51.17
N ASP A 10 61.37 25.68 -52.21
CA ASP A 10 60.49 26.85 -52.15
C ASP A 10 59.05 26.45 -51.76
N CYS A 11 58.59 25.28 -52.24
CA CYS A 11 57.31 24.70 -51.83
C CYS A 11 57.28 24.35 -50.32
N VAL A 12 58.35 23.77 -49.79
CA VAL A 12 58.47 23.47 -48.34
C VAL A 12 58.57 24.75 -47.52
N ASN A 13 59.35 25.72 -47.99
CA ASN A 13 59.56 27.01 -47.34
C ASN A 13 58.27 27.82 -47.20
N LYS A 14 57.40 27.81 -48.22
CA LYS A 14 56.07 28.42 -48.11
C LYS A 14 55.26 27.80 -46.97
N ARG A 15 55.28 26.48 -46.82
CA ARG A 15 54.58 25.80 -45.72
C ARG A 15 55.25 26.08 -44.36
N LEU A 16 56.57 26.07 -44.28
CA LEU A 16 57.31 26.44 -43.08
C LEU A 16 56.95 27.86 -42.62
N GLN A 17 56.92 28.82 -43.53
CA GLN A 17 56.53 30.20 -43.24
C GLN A 17 55.08 30.32 -42.77
N ASN A 18 54.15 29.57 -43.36
CA ASN A 18 52.75 29.52 -42.89
C ASN A 18 52.64 28.99 -41.44
N HIS A 19 53.58 28.16 -41.02
CA HIS A 19 53.70 27.64 -39.64
C HIS A 19 54.64 28.51 -38.76
N GLY A 20 55.10 29.67 -39.24
CA GLY A 20 55.94 30.60 -38.49
C GLY A 20 57.43 30.26 -38.43
N PHE A 21 57.90 29.27 -39.20
CA PHE A 21 59.30 28.88 -39.28
C PHE A 21 60.08 29.67 -40.33
N LYS A 22 61.40 29.79 -40.13
CA LYS A 22 62.29 30.43 -41.10
C LYS A 22 62.49 29.53 -42.34
N PRO A 23 62.55 30.09 -43.55
CA PRO A 23 62.83 29.34 -44.78
C PRO A 23 64.27 28.80 -44.81
N VAL A 24 64.44 27.65 -45.46
CA VAL A 24 65.73 27.01 -45.74
C VAL A 24 66.28 27.53 -47.06
N PHE A 25 67.53 27.98 -47.07
CA PHE A 25 68.20 28.47 -48.28
C PHE A 25 69.42 27.63 -48.59
N PHE A 26 69.77 27.53 -49.88
CA PHE A 26 71.08 27.02 -50.28
C PHE A 26 72.13 28.08 -49.97
N ALA A 27 73.20 27.67 -49.29
CA ALA A 27 74.29 28.54 -48.91
C ALA A 27 75.39 28.53 -49.99
N ASP A 28 75.91 29.71 -50.33
CA ASP A 28 77.16 29.82 -51.07
C ASP A 28 78.34 29.50 -50.12
N PRO A 29 79.18 28.49 -50.42
CA PRO A 29 80.34 28.14 -49.60
C PRO A 29 81.38 29.26 -49.45
N VAL A 30 81.36 30.27 -50.33
CA VAL A 30 82.35 31.37 -50.34
C VAL A 30 81.88 32.55 -49.48
N GLU A 31 80.57 32.75 -49.33
CA GLU A 31 80.00 33.89 -48.59
C GLU A 31 79.77 33.58 -47.10
N ASN A 32 79.58 32.31 -46.73
CA ASN A 32 79.30 31.92 -45.34
C ASN A 32 80.56 31.59 -44.55
N LYS A 33 80.90 32.44 -43.58
CA LYS A 33 82.09 32.29 -42.71
C LYS A 33 81.88 31.36 -41.50
N ASN A 34 80.62 31.06 -41.15
CA ASN A 34 80.27 30.22 -40.00
C ASN A 34 79.81 28.84 -40.45
N ILE A 35 80.71 27.86 -40.37
CA ILE A 35 80.44 26.47 -40.73
C ILE A 35 79.40 25.82 -39.80
N SER A 36 79.25 26.34 -38.58
CA SER A 36 78.27 25.88 -37.58
C SER A 36 76.80 26.06 -38.00
N ASP A 37 76.55 27.00 -38.91
CA ASP A 37 75.19 27.39 -39.33
C ASP A 37 74.79 26.69 -40.65
N LEU A 38 75.68 25.85 -41.19
CA LEU A 38 75.53 25.16 -42.46
C LEU A 38 75.32 23.66 -42.23
N VAL A 39 74.37 23.08 -42.97
CA VAL A 39 74.14 21.64 -42.98
C VAL A 39 74.44 21.10 -44.38
N LEU A 40 75.49 20.29 -44.50
CA LEU A 40 75.82 19.61 -45.74
C LEU A 40 74.95 18.36 -45.87
N LEU A 41 74.10 18.32 -46.89
CA LEU A 41 73.26 17.16 -47.20
C LEU A 41 73.61 16.66 -48.58
N ASP A 42 73.77 15.35 -48.72
CA ASP A 42 73.76 14.75 -50.04
C ASP A 42 72.33 14.80 -50.63
N LYS A 43 72.24 14.68 -51.95
CA LYS A 43 70.97 14.83 -52.68
C LYS A 43 69.88 13.89 -52.18
N ARG A 44 70.25 12.68 -51.75
CA ARG A 44 69.30 11.69 -51.23
C ARG A 44 68.76 12.13 -49.87
N THR A 45 69.62 12.46 -48.91
CA THR A 45 69.19 12.90 -47.58
C THR A 45 68.39 14.21 -47.65
N ALA A 46 68.76 15.15 -48.53
CA ALA A 46 67.97 16.37 -48.75
C ALA A 46 66.55 16.08 -49.27
N ALA A 47 66.39 15.08 -50.15
CA ALA A 47 65.08 14.66 -50.61
C ALA A 47 64.25 14.01 -49.48
N GLU A 48 64.87 13.14 -48.68
CA GLU A 48 64.24 12.46 -47.53
C GLU A 48 63.80 13.48 -46.45
N VAL A 49 64.65 14.45 -46.11
CA VAL A 49 64.32 15.53 -45.15
C VAL A 49 63.14 16.37 -45.63
N ARG A 50 63.07 16.71 -46.93
CA ARG A 50 61.92 17.45 -47.48
C ARG A 50 60.62 16.68 -47.37
N VAL A 51 60.64 15.37 -47.69
CA VAL A 51 59.46 14.52 -47.54
C VAL A 51 59.03 14.48 -46.09
N MET A 52 59.97 14.27 -45.16
CA MET A 52 59.70 14.29 -43.72
C MET A 52 59.10 15.62 -43.26
N MET A 53 59.67 16.75 -43.66
CA MET A 53 59.12 18.09 -43.35
C MET A 53 57.71 18.28 -43.92
N LYS A 54 57.45 17.86 -45.16
CA LYS A 54 56.12 17.95 -45.78
C LYS A 54 55.08 17.11 -45.02
N THR A 55 55.46 15.91 -44.59
CA THR A 55 54.60 15.02 -43.79
C THR A 55 54.32 15.63 -42.42
N MET A 56 55.35 16.03 -41.68
CA MET A 56 55.18 16.63 -40.35
C MET A 56 54.35 17.92 -40.37
N LEU A 57 54.54 18.78 -41.37
CA LEU A 57 53.71 19.98 -41.54
C LEU A 57 52.26 19.62 -41.87
N GLY A 58 52.03 18.59 -42.69
CA GLY A 58 50.68 18.08 -42.97
C GLY A 58 50.00 17.50 -41.75
N ASP A 59 50.73 16.76 -40.92
CA ASP A 59 50.22 16.23 -39.66
C ASP A 59 49.95 17.36 -38.64
N SER A 60 50.75 18.43 -38.67
CA SER A 60 50.47 19.64 -37.88
C SER A 60 49.16 20.31 -38.31
N ASP A 61 48.98 20.54 -39.61
CA ASP A 61 47.74 21.10 -40.19
C ASP A 61 46.50 20.27 -39.78
N ARG A 62 46.61 18.94 -39.91
CA ARG A 62 45.52 18.01 -39.56
C ARG A 62 45.21 18.03 -38.06
N ARG A 63 46.23 18.05 -37.20
CA ARG A 63 46.03 18.15 -35.74
C ARG A 63 45.38 19.47 -35.36
N GLN A 64 45.76 20.57 -35.99
CA GLN A 64 45.17 21.87 -35.73
C GLN A 64 43.69 21.93 -36.15
N ALA A 65 43.33 21.32 -37.28
CA ALA A 65 41.93 21.16 -37.69
C ALA A 65 41.11 20.35 -36.67
N LEU A 66 41.64 19.21 -36.21
CA LEU A 66 40.98 18.39 -35.19
C LEU A 66 40.78 19.14 -33.87
N ILE A 67 41.78 19.91 -33.44
CA ILE A 67 41.67 20.74 -32.23
C ILE A 67 40.56 21.78 -32.39
N GLN A 68 40.44 22.41 -33.56
CA GLN A 68 39.36 23.38 -33.82
C GLN A 68 37.98 22.72 -33.78
N GLU A 69 37.83 21.55 -34.41
CA GLU A 69 36.57 20.78 -34.36
C GLU A 69 36.22 20.37 -32.93
N LEU A 70 37.20 19.92 -32.13
CA LEU A 70 37.00 19.59 -30.72
C LEU A 70 36.59 20.81 -29.89
N VAL A 71 37.19 21.97 -30.12
CA VAL A 71 36.81 23.22 -29.45
C VAL A 71 35.39 23.62 -29.81
N GLN A 72 35.01 23.54 -31.09
CA GLN A 72 33.66 23.84 -31.55
C GLN A 72 32.63 22.88 -30.92
N SER A 73 32.91 21.57 -30.94
CA SER A 73 32.05 20.55 -30.33
C SER A 73 31.92 20.73 -28.82
N ASN A 74 33.01 21.07 -28.12
CA ASN A 74 32.97 21.31 -26.68
C ASN A 74 32.11 22.53 -26.32
N ASN A 75 32.22 23.62 -27.10
CA ASN A 75 31.38 24.80 -26.91
C ASN A 75 29.90 24.47 -27.14
N GLN A 76 29.58 23.72 -28.19
CA GLN A 76 28.20 23.30 -28.46
C GLN A 76 27.63 22.43 -27.33
N LEU A 77 28.39 21.44 -26.86
CA LEU A 77 28.00 20.61 -25.71
C LEU A 77 27.78 21.43 -24.44
N LYS A 78 28.60 22.47 -24.24
CA LYS A 78 28.45 23.37 -23.10
C LYS A 78 27.16 24.18 -23.18
N ASP A 79 26.80 24.66 -24.37
CA ASP A 79 25.55 25.41 -24.60
C ASP A 79 24.32 24.50 -24.41
N GLU A 80 24.37 23.27 -24.95
CA GLU A 80 23.32 22.26 -24.75
C GLU A 80 23.15 21.90 -23.27
N ALA A 81 24.25 21.71 -22.53
CA ALA A 81 24.22 21.45 -21.10
C ALA A 81 23.58 22.62 -20.33
N GLN A 82 23.90 23.88 -20.68
CA GLN A 82 23.27 25.04 -20.07
C GLN A 82 21.76 25.12 -20.36
N GLN A 83 21.34 24.80 -21.58
CA GLN A 83 19.93 24.76 -21.95
C GLN A 83 19.17 23.69 -21.18
N LEU A 84 19.72 22.47 -21.10
CA LEU A 84 19.14 21.37 -20.32
C LEU A 84 19.04 21.70 -18.83
N MET A 85 20.07 22.34 -18.25
CA MET A 85 20.01 22.82 -16.87
C MET A 85 18.91 23.87 -16.68
N GLY A 86 18.71 24.78 -17.63
CA GLY A 86 17.61 25.75 -17.61
C GLY A 86 16.24 25.07 -17.65
N GLN A 87 16.05 24.08 -18.51
CA GLN A 87 14.82 23.29 -18.60
C GLN A 87 14.56 22.48 -17.34
N ALA A 88 15.57 21.81 -16.81
CA ALA A 88 15.48 21.07 -15.55
C ALA A 88 15.10 22.00 -14.37
N GLY A 89 15.64 23.22 -14.33
CA GLY A 89 15.26 24.23 -13.34
C GLY A 89 13.79 24.64 -13.44
N LEU A 90 13.27 24.83 -14.66
CA LEU A 90 11.85 25.12 -14.89
C LEU A 90 10.96 23.95 -14.47
N HIS A 91 11.32 22.72 -14.84
CA HIS A 91 10.60 21.52 -14.43
C HIS A 91 10.60 21.36 -12.91
N SER A 92 11.75 21.56 -12.25
CA SER A 92 11.85 21.52 -10.79
C SER A 92 10.91 22.53 -10.14
N ARG A 93 10.84 23.78 -10.66
CA ARG A 93 9.95 24.81 -10.10
C ARG A 93 8.48 24.44 -10.28
N CYS A 94 8.11 23.94 -11.46
CA CYS A 94 6.75 23.49 -11.75
C CYS A 94 6.33 22.34 -10.83
N THR A 95 7.22 21.37 -10.61
CA THR A 95 6.98 20.26 -9.67
C THR A 95 6.76 20.78 -8.26
N THR A 96 7.59 21.71 -7.77
CA THR A 96 7.41 22.32 -6.43
C THR A 96 6.08 23.09 -6.30
N GLU A 97 5.66 23.82 -7.35
CA GLU A 97 4.37 24.50 -7.38
C GLU A 97 3.21 23.48 -7.30
N MET A 98 3.31 22.37 -8.03
CA MET A 98 2.30 21.30 -8.02
C MET A 98 2.26 20.53 -6.69
N GLU A 99 3.42 20.27 -6.08
CA GLU A 99 3.51 19.69 -4.73
C GLU A 99 2.83 20.57 -3.69
N GLY A 100 3.03 21.90 -3.76
CA GLY A 100 2.34 22.85 -2.88
C GLY A 100 0.82 22.82 -3.04
N LEU A 101 0.32 22.71 -4.28
CA LEU A 101 -1.12 22.57 -4.55
C LEU A 101 -1.67 21.24 -4.01
N LEU A 102 -0.94 20.14 -4.19
CA LEU A 102 -1.33 18.82 -3.67
C LEU A 102 -1.40 18.82 -2.15
N GLU A 103 -0.45 19.46 -1.47
CA GLU A 103 -0.46 19.59 -0.02
C GLU A 103 -1.62 20.46 0.46
N GLY A 104 -1.95 21.53 -0.26
CA GLY A 104 -3.14 22.33 -0.01
C GLY A 104 -4.44 21.53 -0.14
N VAL A 105 -4.58 20.71 -1.19
CA VAL A 105 -5.75 19.83 -1.37
C VAL A 105 -5.80 18.75 -0.30
N ARG A 106 -4.66 18.15 0.07
CA ARG A 106 -4.58 17.17 1.17
C ARG A 106 -5.10 17.76 2.47
N GLY A 107 -4.67 18.98 2.82
CA GLY A 107 -5.17 19.68 4.00
C GLY A 107 -6.69 19.91 3.96
N GLN A 108 -7.22 20.32 2.81
CA GLN A 108 -8.68 20.50 2.66
C GLN A 108 -9.48 19.20 2.80
N VAL A 109 -8.95 18.08 2.28
CA VAL A 109 -9.57 16.76 2.43
C VAL A 109 -9.57 16.34 3.89
N GLN A 110 -8.44 16.48 4.59
CA GLN A 110 -8.35 16.17 6.02
C GLN A 110 -9.36 17.00 6.84
N ASP A 111 -9.43 18.31 6.59
CA ASP A 111 -10.41 19.19 7.25
C ASP A 111 -11.87 18.79 6.97
N LEU A 112 -12.16 18.26 5.78
CA LEU A 112 -13.48 17.74 5.43
C LEU A 112 -13.76 16.42 6.15
N GLU A 113 -12.80 15.51 6.20
CA GLU A 113 -12.91 14.24 6.91
C GLU A 113 -13.15 14.46 8.40
N ASP A 114 -12.36 15.33 9.04
CA ASP A 114 -12.49 15.64 10.46
C ASP A 114 -13.86 16.26 10.78
N ARG A 115 -14.36 17.15 9.92
CA ARG A 115 -15.72 17.72 10.06
C ARG A 115 -16.81 16.66 9.89
N CYS A 116 -16.68 15.77 8.92
CA CYS A 116 -17.63 14.67 8.72
C CYS A 116 -17.65 13.72 9.92
N LEU A 117 -16.47 13.36 10.44
CA LEU A 117 -16.32 12.53 11.64
C LEU A 117 -16.95 13.21 12.86
N ALA A 118 -16.67 14.49 13.08
CA ALA A 118 -17.25 15.26 14.17
C ALA A 118 -18.78 15.29 14.10
N GLN A 119 -19.34 15.50 12.91
CA GLN A 119 -20.80 15.46 12.68
C GLN A 119 -21.38 14.08 12.94
N ALA A 120 -20.72 13.01 12.49
CA ALA A 120 -21.18 11.64 12.72
C ALA A 120 -21.19 11.29 14.22
N VAL A 121 -20.15 11.68 14.96
CA VAL A 121 -20.08 11.51 16.43
C VAL A 121 -21.21 12.29 17.10
N GLN A 122 -21.43 13.54 16.71
CA GLN A 122 -22.50 14.36 17.26
C GLN A 122 -23.89 13.75 17.01
N GLN A 123 -24.15 13.22 15.81
CA GLN A 123 -25.41 12.55 15.48
C GLN A 123 -25.60 11.28 16.30
N ARG A 124 -24.56 10.46 16.45
CA ARG A 124 -24.59 9.24 17.27
C ARG A 124 -24.91 9.56 18.73
N ASP A 125 -24.26 10.57 19.29
CA ASP A 125 -24.47 10.97 20.68
C ASP A 125 -25.88 11.55 20.89
N HIS A 126 -26.42 12.27 19.91
CA HIS A 126 -27.80 12.74 19.95
C HIS A 126 -28.81 11.58 19.90
N ALA A 127 -28.59 10.60 19.01
CA ALA A 127 -29.43 9.41 18.91
C ALA A 127 -29.40 8.59 20.21
N TYR A 128 -28.22 8.45 20.83
CA TYR A 128 -28.07 7.75 22.11
C TYR A 128 -28.87 8.44 23.23
N ARG A 129 -28.80 9.77 23.33
CA ARG A 129 -29.59 10.54 24.30
C ARG A 129 -31.09 10.36 24.09
N LEU A 130 -31.56 10.47 22.84
CA LEU A 130 -32.97 10.25 22.50
C LEU A 130 -33.45 8.83 22.88
N GLN A 131 -32.60 7.82 22.65
CA GLN A 131 -32.91 6.45 23.03
C GLN A 131 -33.00 6.28 24.55
N GLN A 132 -32.08 6.91 25.30
CA GLN A 132 -32.10 6.91 26.75
C GLN A 132 -33.36 7.60 27.29
N ASP A 133 -33.71 8.77 26.75
CA ASP A 133 -34.92 9.51 27.12
C ASP A 133 -36.19 8.70 26.84
N LYS A 134 -36.25 7.99 25.70
CA LYS A 134 -37.36 7.09 25.37
C LYS A 134 -37.52 5.96 26.39
N LEU A 135 -36.41 5.33 26.80
CA LEU A 135 -36.42 4.27 27.82
C LEU A 135 -36.90 4.82 29.17
N MET A 136 -36.39 5.97 29.59
CA MET A 136 -36.79 6.64 30.83
C MET A 136 -38.27 7.03 30.81
N ALA A 137 -38.78 7.53 29.68
CA ALA A 137 -40.20 7.85 29.51
C ALA A 137 -41.06 6.58 29.59
N GLN A 138 -40.63 5.47 28.99
CA GLN A 138 -41.37 4.20 29.03
C GLN A 138 -41.41 3.59 30.45
N VAL A 139 -40.33 3.71 31.22
CA VAL A 139 -40.33 3.32 32.64
C VAL A 139 -41.31 4.19 33.45
N ARG A 140 -41.36 5.50 33.19
CA ARG A 140 -42.31 6.40 33.87
C ARG A 140 -43.77 6.03 33.55
N THR A 141 -44.12 5.81 32.29
CA THR A 141 -45.51 5.49 31.89
C THR A 141 -45.96 4.14 32.47
N THR A 142 -45.09 3.12 32.45
CA THR A 142 -45.41 1.83 33.07
C THR A 142 -45.55 1.93 34.59
N GLN A 143 -44.74 2.74 35.25
CA GLN A 143 -44.86 2.99 36.69
C GLN A 143 -46.16 3.72 37.05
N GLU A 144 -46.56 4.72 36.27
CA GLU A 144 -47.84 5.41 36.43
C GLU A 144 -49.04 4.47 36.22
N GLN A 145 -48.99 3.62 35.18
CA GLN A 145 -50.01 2.58 34.94
C GLN A 145 -50.10 1.59 36.10
N ASN A 146 -48.96 1.11 36.62
CA ASN A 146 -48.94 0.21 37.77
C ASN A 146 -49.49 0.89 39.04
N SER A 147 -49.16 2.16 39.28
CA SER A 147 -49.68 2.91 40.43
C SER A 147 -51.20 3.11 40.36
N THR A 148 -51.73 3.41 39.18
CA THR A 148 -53.17 3.58 38.97
C THR A 148 -53.93 2.26 39.12
N ALA A 149 -53.42 1.17 38.53
CA ALA A 149 -53.98 -0.17 38.68
C ALA A 149 -53.96 -0.64 40.15
N LEU A 150 -52.87 -0.36 40.89
CA LEU A 150 -52.78 -0.64 42.32
C LEU A 150 -53.87 0.11 43.10
N GLY A 151 -54.07 1.41 42.80
CA GLY A 151 -55.13 2.21 43.43
C GLY A 151 -56.55 1.74 43.09
N GLU A 152 -56.80 1.21 41.90
CA GLU A 152 -58.08 0.58 41.54
C GLU A 152 -58.33 -0.73 42.28
N LEU A 153 -57.32 -1.61 42.34
CA LEU A 153 -57.41 -2.86 43.10
C LEU A 153 -57.64 -2.59 44.59
N GLN A 154 -56.94 -1.61 45.15
CA GLN A 154 -57.12 -1.20 46.54
C GLN A 154 -58.54 -0.68 46.80
N ARG A 155 -59.14 0.09 45.87
CA ARG A 155 -60.55 0.51 45.94
C ARG A 155 -61.52 -0.68 45.89
N LYS A 156 -61.32 -1.61 44.95
CA LYS A 156 -62.16 -2.82 44.82
C LYS A 156 -62.11 -3.68 46.07
N LEU A 157 -60.92 -3.85 46.65
CA LEU A 157 -60.73 -4.59 47.89
C LEU A 157 -61.49 -3.93 49.05
N CYS A 158 -61.39 -2.60 49.23
CA CYS A 158 -62.16 -1.87 50.25
C CYS A 158 -63.68 -2.04 50.07
N PHE A 159 -64.17 -2.01 48.83
CA PHE A 159 -65.59 -2.25 48.55
C PHE A 159 -66.01 -3.68 48.90
N ALA A 160 -65.22 -4.68 48.49
CA ALA A 160 -65.49 -6.08 48.78
C ALA A 160 -65.47 -6.36 50.28
N VAL A 161 -64.50 -5.82 51.02
CA VAL A 161 -64.41 -5.93 52.49
C VAL A 161 -65.65 -5.33 53.14
N ARG A 162 -66.07 -4.11 52.76
CA ARG A 162 -67.29 -3.49 53.32
C ARG A 162 -68.57 -4.24 52.97
N GLU A 163 -68.67 -4.81 51.78
CA GLU A 163 -69.84 -5.61 51.40
C GLU A 163 -69.89 -6.92 52.19
N GLU A 164 -68.73 -7.54 52.41
CA GLU A 164 -68.60 -8.75 53.21
C GLU A 164 -68.92 -8.49 54.68
N GLU A 165 -68.44 -7.38 55.27
CA GLU A 165 -68.84 -6.93 56.61
C GLU A 165 -70.37 -6.76 56.71
N ARG A 166 -71.00 -6.13 55.70
CA ARG A 166 -72.46 -5.99 55.64
C ARG A 166 -73.17 -7.33 55.46
N ARG A 167 -72.61 -8.25 54.68
CA ARG A 167 -73.14 -9.63 54.51
C ARG A 167 -73.08 -10.38 55.83
N VAL A 168 -71.95 -10.34 56.53
CA VAL A 168 -71.75 -10.95 57.86
C VAL A 168 -72.70 -10.34 58.89
N ALA A 169 -72.86 -9.02 58.91
CA ALA A 169 -73.82 -8.33 59.79
C ALA A 169 -75.26 -8.80 59.51
N ARG A 170 -75.69 -8.83 58.24
CA ARG A 170 -77.01 -9.36 57.84
C ARG A 170 -77.19 -10.82 58.26
N GLN A 171 -76.16 -11.65 58.11
CA GLN A 171 -76.20 -13.05 58.47
C GLN A 171 -76.32 -13.21 59.99
N THR A 172 -75.58 -12.42 60.77
CA THR A 172 -75.63 -12.40 62.24
C THR A 172 -77.01 -11.97 62.73
N ASP A 173 -77.58 -10.91 62.15
CA ASP A 173 -78.94 -10.44 62.42
C ASP A 173 -80.00 -11.51 62.13
N ALA A 174 -79.88 -12.18 60.97
CA ALA A 174 -80.80 -13.25 60.58
C ALA A 174 -80.69 -14.45 61.54
N PHE A 175 -79.47 -14.82 61.94
CA PHE A 175 -79.25 -15.85 62.95
C PHE A 175 -79.88 -15.48 64.29
N GLN A 176 -79.76 -14.22 64.73
CA GLN A 176 -80.39 -13.74 65.96
C GLN A 176 -81.92 -13.74 65.87
N ARG A 177 -82.51 -13.38 64.72
CA ARG A 177 -83.97 -13.43 64.51
C ARG A 177 -84.50 -14.86 64.46
N ILE A 178 -83.78 -15.77 63.81
CA ILE A 178 -84.13 -17.21 63.79
C ILE A 178 -83.99 -17.80 65.20
N HIS A 179 -82.96 -17.42 65.95
CA HIS A 179 -82.79 -17.84 67.33
C HIS A 179 -83.91 -17.27 68.23
N ALA A 180 -84.30 -16.01 68.03
CA ALA A 180 -85.42 -15.38 68.75
C ALA A 180 -86.78 -15.99 68.36
N SER A 181 -86.99 -16.38 67.09
CA SER A 181 -88.22 -17.06 66.66
C SER A 181 -88.25 -18.53 67.08
N ALA A 182 -87.11 -19.20 67.13
CA ALA A 182 -86.97 -20.56 67.65
C ALA A 182 -87.17 -20.64 69.17
N LEU A 183 -86.93 -19.55 69.89
CA LEU A 183 -87.31 -19.41 71.30
C LEU A 183 -88.80 -19.08 71.51
N ALA A 184 -89.51 -18.62 70.46
CA ALA A 184 -90.93 -18.22 70.53
C ALA A 184 -91.91 -19.30 70.03
N GLN A 185 -91.43 -20.38 69.41
CA GLN A 185 -92.25 -21.51 68.96
C GLN A 185 -91.68 -22.81 69.52
N GLN A 186 -92.23 -23.26 70.66
CA GLN A 186 -92.20 -24.67 70.99
C GLN A 186 -93.20 -25.42 70.09
N ASP A 187 -92.77 -26.63 69.74
CA ASP A 187 -93.49 -27.71 69.06
C ASP A 187 -93.65 -27.63 67.54
N THR A 188 -92.72 -28.27 66.81
CA THR A 188 -93.01 -29.35 65.83
C THR A 188 -91.72 -29.94 65.22
N PRO A 189 -91.71 -31.23 64.81
CA PRO A 189 -90.49 -31.99 64.46
C PRO A 189 -89.96 -31.76 63.02
N SER A 190 -90.41 -30.70 62.32
CA SER A 190 -90.04 -30.46 60.91
C SER A 190 -88.68 -29.76 60.75
N SER A 191 -88.25 -28.98 61.75
CA SER A 191 -87.02 -28.18 61.69
C SER A 191 -85.72 -28.99 61.76
N GLN A 192 -85.78 -30.28 62.16
CA GLN A 192 -84.60 -31.16 62.17
C GLN A 192 -84.25 -31.71 60.78
N ALA A 193 -85.23 -31.94 59.91
CA ALA A 193 -84.99 -32.46 58.56
C ALA A 193 -84.33 -31.43 57.63
N GLN A 194 -84.75 -30.16 57.71
CA GLN A 194 -84.14 -29.06 56.95
C GLN A 194 -82.74 -28.67 57.48
N LEU A 195 -82.46 -28.89 58.77
CA LEU A 195 -81.13 -28.67 59.33
C LEU A 195 -80.12 -29.72 58.85
N GLU A 196 -80.54 -30.98 58.71
CA GLU A 196 -79.68 -32.03 58.15
C GLU A 196 -79.48 -31.85 56.64
N GLU A 197 -80.50 -31.47 55.89
CA GLU A 197 -80.36 -31.19 54.45
C GLU A 197 -79.42 -30.00 54.17
N THR A 198 -79.52 -28.92 54.97
CA THR A 198 -78.61 -27.76 54.85
C THR A 198 -77.21 -28.04 55.41
N LYS A 199 -77.03 -29.02 56.31
CA LYS A 199 -75.71 -29.51 56.71
C LYS A 199 -75.08 -30.36 55.61
N VAL A 200 -75.85 -31.25 54.98
CA VAL A 200 -75.39 -32.09 53.86
C VAL A 200 -74.96 -31.21 52.69
N GLN A 201 -75.76 -30.22 52.29
CA GLN A 201 -75.37 -29.28 51.23
C GLN A 201 -74.12 -28.47 51.58
N ARG A 202 -73.91 -28.14 52.87
CA ARG A 202 -72.73 -27.39 53.32
C ARG A 202 -71.47 -28.26 53.36
N GLU A 203 -71.59 -29.52 53.75
CA GLU A 203 -70.52 -30.51 53.67
C GLU A 203 -70.17 -30.82 52.20
N GLU A 204 -71.16 -30.90 51.32
CA GLU A 204 -70.97 -31.16 49.89
C GLU A 204 -70.27 -30.00 49.17
N LEU A 205 -70.67 -28.75 49.44
CA LEU A 205 -69.95 -27.56 48.97
C LEU A 205 -68.51 -27.48 49.52
N LYS A 206 -68.30 -27.93 50.76
CA LYS A 206 -66.97 -27.95 51.38
C LYS A 206 -66.06 -29.03 50.76
N ALA A 207 -66.62 -30.18 50.43
CA ALA A 207 -65.94 -31.23 49.68
C ALA A 207 -65.59 -30.75 48.25
N GLU A 208 -66.50 -30.03 47.60
CA GLU A 208 -66.28 -29.49 46.25
C GLU A 208 -65.19 -28.41 46.21
N VAL A 209 -65.16 -27.52 47.21
CA VAL A 209 -64.07 -26.53 47.37
C VAL A 209 -62.73 -27.22 47.64
N GLN A 210 -62.70 -28.29 48.44
CA GLN A 210 -61.46 -29.07 48.64
C GLN A 210 -61.02 -29.82 47.38
N ARG A 211 -61.97 -30.32 46.58
CA ARG A 211 -61.72 -30.97 45.30
C ARG A 211 -61.12 -29.98 44.30
N LEU A 212 -61.73 -28.80 44.16
CA LEU A 212 -61.23 -27.73 43.28
C LEU A 212 -59.88 -27.18 43.75
N LYS A 213 -59.64 -27.10 45.07
CA LYS A 213 -58.33 -26.72 45.61
C LYS A 213 -57.26 -27.76 45.27
N LYS A 214 -57.55 -29.06 45.42
CA LYS A 214 -56.64 -30.14 44.99
C LYS A 214 -56.42 -30.15 43.48
N GLU A 215 -57.46 -29.92 42.68
CA GLU A 215 -57.37 -29.79 41.22
C GLU A 215 -56.48 -28.60 40.81
N LEU A 216 -56.57 -27.47 41.52
CA LEU A 216 -55.72 -26.32 41.28
C LEU A 216 -54.27 -26.59 41.71
N GLU A 217 -54.06 -27.25 42.85
CA GLU A 217 -52.73 -27.66 43.33
C GLU A 217 -52.09 -28.71 42.39
N THR A 218 -52.85 -29.66 41.86
CA THR A 218 -52.34 -30.62 40.86
C THR A 218 -52.09 -29.97 39.51
N ARG A 219 -52.91 -29.00 39.08
CA ARG A 219 -52.65 -28.21 37.86
C ARG A 219 -51.45 -27.29 38.00
N LEU A 220 -51.24 -26.68 39.17
CA LEU A 220 -50.05 -25.87 39.46
C LEU A 220 -48.80 -26.75 39.54
N PHE A 221 -48.91 -27.95 40.11
CA PHE A 221 -47.85 -28.95 40.13
C PHE A 221 -47.52 -29.47 38.72
N LEU A 222 -48.52 -29.74 37.88
CA LEU A 222 -48.35 -30.14 36.49
C LEU A 222 -47.78 -29.01 35.63
N LEU A 223 -48.15 -27.75 35.85
CA LEU A 223 -47.59 -26.59 35.14
C LEU A 223 -46.12 -26.35 35.53
N ILE A 224 -45.78 -26.50 36.81
CA ILE A 224 -44.40 -26.44 37.30
C ILE A 224 -43.58 -27.64 36.80
N HIS A 225 -44.19 -28.81 36.64
CA HIS A 225 -43.56 -30.01 36.07
C HIS A 225 -43.41 -29.93 34.55
N PHE A 226 -44.36 -29.31 33.83
CA PHE A 226 -44.24 -29.04 32.38
C PHE A 226 -43.09 -28.06 32.11
N VAL A 227 -43.02 -26.96 32.87
CA VAL A 227 -41.92 -25.98 32.77
C VAL A 227 -40.57 -26.55 33.25
N LYS A 228 -40.58 -27.62 34.07
CA LYS A 228 -39.34 -28.31 34.50
C LYS A 228 -38.95 -29.50 33.63
N LEU A 229 -39.86 -30.08 32.84
CA LEU A 229 -39.57 -31.14 31.88
C LEU A 229 -39.26 -30.61 30.46
N ASP A 230 -39.53 -29.33 30.17
CA ASP A 230 -39.08 -28.65 28.94
C ASP A 230 -37.56 -28.34 28.91
N ASN A 231 -36.77 -29.01 29.77
CA ASN A 231 -35.30 -28.96 29.76
C ASN A 231 -34.65 -30.22 29.17
N ASP A 232 -35.40 -31.18 28.66
CA ASP A 232 -34.84 -32.24 27.82
C ASP A 232 -35.71 -32.45 26.58
N ASP A 233 -35.02 -32.43 25.45
CA ASP A 233 -35.53 -32.51 24.10
C ASP A 233 -36.63 -33.57 23.92
N THR A 234 -37.56 -33.24 23.02
CA THR A 234 -38.41 -34.13 22.19
C THR A 234 -39.91 -34.12 22.55
N PHE A 235 -40.67 -33.19 21.94
CA PHE A 235 -42.08 -33.45 21.61
C PHE A 235 -42.49 -32.84 20.26
N ILE A 236 -43.24 -33.66 19.51
CA ILE A 236 -44.19 -33.37 18.43
C ILE A 236 -43.67 -33.12 17.00
N PRO A 237 -44.14 -33.94 16.03
CA PRO A 237 -43.92 -33.70 14.62
C PRO A 237 -44.82 -32.57 14.13
N ARG A 238 -44.23 -31.51 13.55
CA ARG A 238 -44.81 -30.54 12.58
C ARG A 238 -44.01 -29.25 12.67
N LEU A 239 -43.82 -28.60 11.53
CA LEU A 239 -43.08 -27.36 11.29
C LEU A 239 -41.60 -27.52 10.89
N ASP A 240 -40.85 -28.49 11.43
CA ASP A 240 -39.43 -28.63 11.09
C ASP A 240 -39.14 -29.13 9.67
N ASP A 241 -39.97 -30.00 9.09
CA ASP A 241 -39.78 -30.41 7.68
C ASP A 241 -40.11 -29.27 6.70
N VAL A 242 -41.07 -28.42 7.06
CA VAL A 242 -41.43 -27.21 6.30
C VAL A 242 -40.38 -26.12 6.50
N LEU A 243 -39.82 -26.01 7.71
CA LEU A 243 -38.70 -25.12 8.03
C LEU A 243 -37.38 -25.62 7.45
N SER A 244 -37.16 -26.92 7.25
CA SER A 244 -35.98 -27.52 6.63
C SER A 244 -35.94 -27.27 5.12
N MET A 245 -37.08 -27.39 4.43
CA MET A 245 -37.22 -26.92 3.05
C MET A 245 -37.05 -25.40 2.95
N LYS A 246 -37.64 -24.63 3.88
CA LYS A 246 -37.49 -23.17 3.94
C LYS A 246 -36.10 -22.71 4.37
N THR A 247 -35.33 -23.49 5.14
CA THR A 247 -33.95 -23.19 5.57
C THR A 247 -32.92 -23.71 4.58
N ARG A 248 -33.21 -24.72 3.75
CA ARG A 248 -32.40 -25.05 2.56
C ARG A 248 -32.58 -24.01 1.46
N LEU A 249 -33.80 -23.50 1.26
CA LEU A 249 -34.09 -22.40 0.34
C LEU A 249 -33.61 -21.04 0.90
N SER A 250 -33.81 -20.74 2.18
CA SER A 250 -33.22 -19.57 2.86
C SER A 250 -31.70 -19.70 2.97
N GLY A 251 -31.15 -20.89 3.16
CA GLY A 251 -29.70 -21.13 3.21
C GLY A 251 -29.05 -20.84 1.87
N ARG A 252 -29.64 -21.33 0.77
CA ARG A 252 -29.24 -20.96 -0.60
C ARG A 252 -29.40 -19.46 -0.86
N ARG A 253 -30.51 -18.85 -0.44
CA ARG A 253 -30.79 -17.41 -0.57
C ARG A 253 -29.81 -16.57 0.24
N LEU A 254 -29.43 -17.02 1.44
CA LEU A 254 -28.44 -16.40 2.31
C LEU A 254 -27.02 -16.58 1.76
N THR A 255 -26.66 -17.72 1.16
CA THR A 255 -25.36 -17.85 0.46
C THR A 255 -25.28 -16.96 -0.77
N VAL A 256 -26.36 -16.85 -1.55
CA VAL A 256 -26.38 -15.93 -2.69
C VAL A 256 -26.35 -14.48 -2.21
N GLN A 257 -27.08 -14.14 -1.14
CA GLN A 257 -27.06 -12.80 -0.55
C GLN A 257 -25.70 -12.47 0.08
N LYS A 258 -25.03 -13.43 0.73
CA LYS A 258 -23.65 -13.29 1.23
C LYS A 258 -22.65 -13.08 0.08
N LEU A 259 -22.73 -13.89 -0.97
CA LEU A 259 -21.90 -13.69 -2.17
C LEU A 259 -22.15 -12.33 -2.82
N LEU A 260 -23.40 -11.87 -2.85
CA LEU A 260 -23.75 -10.56 -3.39
C LEU A 260 -23.24 -9.41 -2.50
N ILE A 261 -23.27 -9.56 -1.18
CA ILE A 261 -22.68 -8.60 -0.22
C ILE A 261 -21.14 -8.61 -0.31
N GLU A 262 -20.52 -9.78 -0.46
CA GLU A 262 -19.07 -9.90 -0.66
C GLU A 262 -18.63 -9.29 -2.00
N LEU A 263 -19.38 -9.54 -3.08
CA LEU A 263 -19.16 -8.88 -4.38
C LEU A 263 -19.37 -7.37 -4.27
N GLU A 264 -20.38 -6.90 -3.54
CA GLU A 264 -20.57 -5.48 -3.28
C GLU A 264 -19.41 -4.87 -2.50
N ALA A 265 -18.90 -5.56 -1.47
CA ALA A 265 -17.73 -5.13 -0.70
C ALA A 265 -16.45 -5.07 -1.56
N ILE A 266 -16.28 -6.01 -2.49
CA ILE A 266 -15.17 -6.01 -3.46
C ILE A 266 -15.30 -4.82 -4.42
N LEU A 267 -16.53 -4.50 -4.86
CA LEU A 267 -16.82 -3.39 -5.78
C LEU A 267 -16.83 -2.00 -5.12
N THR A 268 -16.95 -1.93 -3.79
CA THR A 268 -16.92 -0.68 -3.00
C THR A 268 -15.61 -0.50 -2.21
N GLY A 269 -14.71 -1.48 -2.22
CA GLY A 269 -13.40 -1.38 -1.59
C GLY A 269 -12.49 -0.35 -2.26
N ALA A 270 -11.51 0.16 -1.51
CA ALA A 270 -10.57 1.22 -1.93
C ALA A 270 -9.73 0.93 -3.19
N ARG A 271 -9.79 -0.30 -3.74
CA ARG A 271 -9.12 -0.72 -4.98
C ARG A 271 -10.06 -0.88 -6.17
N ALA A 272 -11.35 -0.55 -6.04
CA ALA A 272 -12.32 -0.69 -7.12
C ALA A 272 -12.17 0.43 -8.18
N PRO A 273 -12.39 0.15 -9.48
CA PRO A 273 -12.25 1.14 -10.54
C PRO A 273 -13.20 2.33 -10.35
N VAL A 274 -12.66 3.55 -10.38
CA VAL A 274 -13.36 4.84 -10.12
C VAL A 274 -14.63 5.03 -10.96
N ALA A 275 -14.71 4.41 -12.14
CA ALA A 275 -15.89 4.44 -13.00
C ALA A 275 -17.15 3.86 -12.34
N LEU A 276 -17.00 2.84 -11.47
CA LEU A 276 -18.13 2.23 -10.75
C LEU A 276 -18.61 3.09 -9.58
N LEU A 277 -17.69 3.74 -8.87
CA LEU A 277 -18.02 4.68 -7.79
C LEU A 277 -18.83 5.87 -8.32
N ARG A 278 -18.51 6.34 -9.52
CA ARG A 278 -19.20 7.47 -10.18
C ARG A 278 -20.62 7.13 -10.64
N GLN A 279 -20.87 5.87 -11.03
CA GLN A 279 -22.20 5.40 -11.44
C GLN A 279 -23.15 5.25 -10.25
N ARG A 280 -22.63 4.92 -9.06
CA ARG A 280 -23.41 4.79 -7.82
C ARG A 280 -23.76 6.14 -7.17
N ALA A 281 -22.93 7.17 -7.36
CA ALA A 281 -23.16 8.50 -6.79
C ALA A 281 -24.46 9.19 -7.28
N GLY A 282 -25.09 8.70 -8.35
CA GLY A 282 -26.37 9.19 -8.85
C GLY A 282 -27.63 8.53 -8.27
N LEU A 283 -27.50 7.44 -7.50
CA LEU A 283 -28.63 6.69 -6.94
C LEU A 283 -28.62 6.77 -5.42
N GLY A 284 -29.20 7.86 -4.90
CA GLY A 284 -29.46 8.03 -3.48
C GLY A 284 -30.43 6.98 -2.96
N GLN A 285 -30.09 6.39 -1.81
CA GLN A 285 -30.95 5.60 -0.91
C GLN A 285 -31.88 4.58 -1.60
N LEU A 286 -31.38 3.37 -1.84
CA LEU A 286 -32.24 2.22 -2.13
C LEU A 286 -31.92 1.05 -1.19
N GLU A 287 -32.99 0.47 -0.68
CA GLU A 287 -33.07 -0.67 0.23
C GLU A 287 -32.32 -1.94 -0.27
N PRO A 288 -32.04 -2.93 0.59
CA PRO A 288 -31.20 -4.12 0.30
C PRO A 288 -31.73 -5.11 -0.76
N GLN A 289 -32.75 -4.76 -1.55
CA GLN A 289 -33.37 -5.65 -2.54
C GLN A 289 -32.91 -5.44 -3.99
N GLU A 290 -32.07 -4.44 -4.29
CA GLU A 290 -31.79 -4.09 -5.68
C GLU A 290 -30.33 -4.34 -6.07
N PHE A 291 -29.93 -5.61 -6.18
CA PHE A 291 -28.73 -6.03 -6.93
C PHE A 291 -28.93 -5.89 -8.47
N GLY A 292 -29.91 -5.12 -8.91
CA GLY A 292 -30.25 -4.92 -10.32
C GLY A 292 -29.14 -4.23 -11.12
N TRP A 293 -28.34 -3.38 -10.46
CA TRP A 293 -27.16 -2.72 -11.05
C TRP A 293 -25.98 -3.69 -11.24
N LEU A 294 -25.89 -4.74 -10.44
CA LEU A 294 -24.76 -5.67 -10.45
C LEU A 294 -24.70 -6.48 -11.75
N ARG A 295 -25.85 -6.89 -12.30
CA ARG A 295 -25.89 -7.68 -13.54
C ARG A 295 -25.33 -6.91 -14.75
N PRO A 296 -25.80 -5.69 -15.08
CA PRO A 296 -25.21 -4.90 -16.17
C PRO A 296 -23.72 -4.63 -15.97
N THR A 297 -23.29 -4.40 -14.71
CA THR A 297 -21.86 -4.20 -14.39
C THR A 297 -21.04 -5.47 -14.64
N LEU A 298 -21.52 -6.63 -14.20
CA LEU A 298 -20.83 -7.91 -14.44
C LEU A 298 -20.78 -8.28 -15.92
N GLU A 299 -21.84 -7.99 -16.69
CA GLU A 299 -21.85 -8.18 -18.15
C GLU A 299 -20.87 -7.22 -18.84
N ALA A 300 -20.81 -5.94 -18.41
CA ALA A 300 -19.83 -4.99 -18.91
C ALA A 300 -18.40 -5.41 -18.57
N TRP A 301 -18.15 -5.94 -17.37
CA TRP A 301 -16.84 -6.45 -16.96
C TRP A 301 -16.44 -7.71 -17.73
N ALA A 302 -17.37 -8.63 -17.96
CA ALA A 302 -17.13 -9.80 -18.80
C ALA A 302 -16.77 -9.39 -20.23
N ASN A 303 -17.46 -8.38 -20.78
CA ASN A 303 -17.15 -7.81 -22.09
C ASN A 303 -15.80 -7.07 -22.09
N GLN A 304 -15.48 -6.31 -21.04
CA GLN A 304 -14.16 -5.66 -20.89
C GLN A 304 -13.03 -6.68 -20.77
N LEU A 305 -13.23 -7.77 -20.04
CA LEU A 305 -12.30 -8.89 -19.96
C LEU A 305 -12.09 -9.57 -21.31
N ALA A 306 -13.16 -9.73 -22.10
CA ALA A 306 -13.07 -10.23 -23.46
C ALA A 306 -12.28 -9.25 -24.37
N MET A 307 -12.62 -7.96 -24.31
CA MET A 307 -11.91 -6.88 -25.02
C MET A 307 -10.45 -6.74 -24.58
N LEU A 308 -10.12 -7.05 -23.32
CA LEU A 308 -8.74 -7.05 -22.83
C LEU A 308 -7.92 -8.15 -23.48
N LYS A 309 -8.51 -9.33 -23.71
CA LYS A 309 -7.85 -10.39 -24.46
C LYS A 309 -7.62 -9.98 -25.91
N GLU A 310 -8.60 -9.35 -26.54
CA GLU A 310 -8.47 -8.85 -27.91
C GLU A 310 -7.46 -7.70 -28.01
N LEU A 311 -7.46 -6.78 -27.02
CA LEU A 311 -6.49 -5.71 -26.89
C LEU A 311 -5.10 -6.27 -26.68
N HIS A 312 -4.92 -7.24 -25.79
CA HIS A 312 -3.64 -7.91 -25.57
C HIS A 312 -3.13 -8.57 -26.85
N VAL A 313 -3.98 -9.28 -27.59
CA VAL A 313 -3.62 -9.84 -28.90
C VAL A 313 -3.27 -8.74 -29.91
N GLY A 314 -4.01 -7.63 -29.93
CA GLY A 314 -3.72 -6.46 -30.75
C GLY A 314 -2.39 -5.79 -30.39
N LEU A 315 -2.11 -5.67 -29.09
CA LEU A 315 -0.88 -5.11 -28.53
C LEU A 315 0.30 -6.02 -28.84
N MET A 316 0.13 -7.34 -28.76
CA MET A 316 1.16 -8.31 -29.16
C MET A 316 1.46 -8.19 -30.66
N ARG A 317 0.44 -8.09 -31.52
CA ARG A 317 0.66 -7.83 -32.97
C ARG A 317 1.33 -6.47 -33.22
N LEU A 318 0.96 -5.43 -32.48
CA LEU A 318 1.55 -4.11 -32.59
C LEU A 318 3.01 -4.10 -32.10
N SER A 319 3.30 -4.77 -30.98
CA SER A 319 4.65 -4.95 -30.44
C SER A 319 5.55 -5.72 -31.40
N GLN A 320 5.03 -6.74 -32.09
CA GLN A 320 5.76 -7.45 -33.14
C GLN A 320 6.06 -6.55 -34.37
N ARG A 321 5.22 -5.56 -34.66
CA ARG A 321 5.45 -4.57 -35.73
C ARG A 321 6.41 -3.47 -35.32
N LEU A 322 6.32 -2.98 -34.08
CA LEU A 322 7.12 -1.88 -33.55
C LEU A 322 8.50 -2.33 -33.02
N MET A 323 8.59 -3.58 -32.52
CA MET A 323 9.81 -4.17 -31.93
C MET A 323 10.11 -5.57 -32.53
N PRO A 324 10.47 -5.66 -33.82
CA PRO A 324 10.73 -6.92 -34.51
C PRO A 324 12.03 -7.65 -34.07
N TRP A 325 12.74 -7.15 -33.06
CA TRP A 325 13.94 -7.75 -32.46
C TRP A 325 13.66 -8.52 -31.16
N LEU A 326 12.45 -8.43 -30.60
CA LEU A 326 12.06 -9.24 -29.45
C LEU A 326 11.78 -10.67 -29.93
N PRO A 327 12.42 -11.72 -29.38
CA PRO A 327 12.18 -13.09 -29.81
C PRO A 327 10.71 -13.44 -29.58
N ALA A 328 10.00 -13.79 -30.64
CA ALA A 328 8.68 -14.39 -30.52
C ALA A 328 8.88 -15.74 -29.81
N GLY A 329 8.46 -15.82 -28.54
CA GLY A 329 8.49 -17.07 -27.79
C GLY A 329 7.65 -18.10 -28.54
N ASP A 330 8.30 -19.14 -29.04
CA ASP A 330 7.63 -20.30 -29.59
C ASP A 330 6.94 -21.01 -28.42
N HIS A 331 5.61 -20.92 -28.37
CA HIS A 331 4.80 -21.54 -27.33
C HIS A 331 4.73 -23.05 -27.59
N ASP A 332 5.73 -23.80 -27.11
CA ASP A 332 5.52 -25.22 -26.81
C ASP A 332 5.11 -25.35 -25.34
N ASP A 333 3.81 -25.52 -25.18
CA ASP A 333 3.06 -25.59 -23.93
C ASP A 333 3.36 -26.93 -23.22
N ARG A 334 4.59 -27.11 -22.70
CA ARG A 334 4.97 -28.35 -22.01
C ARG A 334 6.17 -28.27 -21.06
N ARG A 335 6.43 -27.13 -20.42
CA ARG A 335 7.15 -27.11 -19.13
C ARG A 335 6.91 -25.79 -18.42
N GLY A 336 6.32 -25.86 -17.22
CA GLY A 336 5.97 -24.70 -16.43
C GLY A 336 7.17 -23.84 -16.03
N GLY A 337 6.91 -22.54 -15.90
CA GLY A 337 7.78 -21.57 -15.23
C GLY A 337 8.67 -20.76 -16.16
N VAL A 338 8.11 -19.74 -16.82
CA VAL A 338 8.31 -18.30 -16.57
C VAL A 338 7.39 -17.60 -17.56
N ALA A 339 6.30 -17.01 -17.08
CA ALA A 339 5.44 -16.20 -17.91
C ALA A 339 6.27 -15.06 -18.51
N MET A 340 6.24 -14.96 -19.83
CA MET A 340 6.79 -13.90 -20.65
C MET A 340 6.64 -12.56 -19.92
N GLU A 341 7.78 -11.91 -19.64
CA GLU A 341 7.85 -10.59 -19.02
C GLU A 341 7.01 -9.65 -19.90
N THR A 342 5.83 -9.33 -19.36
CA THR A 342 4.77 -8.59 -20.02
C THR A 342 5.35 -7.28 -20.53
N VAL A 343 5.29 -7.04 -21.84
CA VAL A 343 5.56 -5.72 -22.41
C VAL A 343 4.60 -4.74 -21.74
N TRP A 344 5.14 -3.84 -20.91
CA TRP A 344 4.35 -2.90 -20.14
C TRP A 344 3.73 -1.88 -21.09
N VAL A 345 2.49 -1.48 -20.81
CA VAL A 345 1.78 -0.48 -21.63
C VAL A 345 2.53 0.84 -21.59
N GLU A 346 3.20 1.12 -20.48
CA GLU A 346 4.10 2.23 -20.23
C GLU A 346 5.30 2.24 -21.20
N ASP A 347 5.91 1.08 -21.46
CA ASP A 347 7.02 0.94 -22.41
C ASP A 347 6.57 1.19 -23.86
N LEU A 348 5.35 0.73 -24.19
CA LEU A 348 4.72 1.00 -25.49
C LEU A 348 4.31 2.46 -25.64
N LEU A 349 3.82 3.11 -24.58
CA LEU A 349 3.45 4.53 -24.58
C LEU A 349 4.68 5.41 -24.76
N LEU A 350 5.76 5.11 -24.02
CA LEU A 350 7.03 5.82 -24.12
C LEU A 350 7.62 5.68 -25.53
N LEU A 351 7.53 4.49 -26.13
CA LEU A 351 8.02 4.27 -27.49
C LEU A 351 7.18 5.01 -28.53
N VAL A 352 5.85 5.00 -28.39
CA VAL A 352 4.95 5.74 -29.28
C VAL A 352 5.20 7.24 -29.16
N ASP A 353 5.45 7.78 -27.97
CA ASP A 353 5.86 9.17 -27.78
C ASP A 353 7.22 9.46 -28.44
N THR A 354 8.22 8.58 -28.32
CA THR A 354 9.51 8.76 -29.01
C THR A 354 9.39 8.70 -30.54
N LEU A 355 8.50 7.86 -31.08
CA LEU A 355 8.24 7.76 -32.52
C LEU A 355 7.35 8.89 -33.06
N LEU A 356 6.60 9.57 -32.18
CA LEU A 356 5.82 10.77 -32.52
C LEU A 356 6.69 12.03 -32.56
N VAL A 357 7.84 12.04 -31.88
CA VAL A 357 8.74 13.20 -31.80
C VAL A 357 9.68 13.32 -33.02
N ASP A 358 10.13 12.23 -33.62
CA ASP A 358 11.11 12.29 -34.72
C ASP A 358 10.59 11.71 -36.04
N LYS A 359 10.19 12.61 -36.96
CA LYS A 359 9.87 12.24 -38.34
C LYS A 359 11.06 12.32 -39.32
N ASP A 360 12.20 12.90 -38.93
CA ASP A 360 13.26 13.26 -39.88
C ASP A 360 14.67 12.86 -39.45
N LEU A 361 14.90 11.58 -39.12
CA LEU A 361 16.25 11.00 -39.14
C LEU A 361 16.19 9.59 -39.72
N SER A 362 17.10 9.28 -40.65
CA SER A 362 17.28 7.95 -41.22
C SER A 362 17.41 6.93 -40.10
N SER A 363 16.35 6.17 -39.87
CA SER A 363 16.32 5.17 -38.80
C SER A 363 17.43 4.14 -39.04
N PRO A 364 18.28 3.83 -38.05
CA PRO A 364 19.24 2.76 -38.18
C PRO A 364 18.51 1.47 -38.56
N THR A 365 18.98 0.80 -39.61
CA THR A 365 18.37 -0.42 -40.12
C THR A 365 18.21 -1.46 -39.01
N ARG A 366 17.14 -2.27 -39.06
CA ARG A 366 16.81 -3.34 -38.10
C ARG A 366 18.04 -4.17 -37.67
N HIS A 367 18.92 -4.46 -38.63
CA HIS A 367 20.15 -5.22 -38.39
C HIS A 367 21.16 -4.45 -37.51
N SER A 368 21.33 -3.14 -37.73
CA SER A 368 22.24 -2.29 -36.97
C SER A 368 21.81 -2.17 -35.51
N LEU A 369 20.51 -1.98 -35.25
CA LEU A 369 19.96 -1.97 -33.89
C LEU A 369 20.14 -3.32 -33.20
N GLN A 370 19.90 -4.42 -33.90
CA GLN A 370 20.10 -5.76 -33.36
C GLN A 370 21.58 -6.05 -33.03
N CYS A 371 22.51 -5.58 -33.87
CA CYS A 371 23.94 -5.67 -33.61
C CYS A 371 24.36 -4.85 -32.38
N MET A 372 23.84 -3.62 -32.22
CA MET A 372 24.13 -2.79 -31.05
C MET A 372 23.59 -3.42 -29.77
N VAL A 373 22.33 -3.86 -29.77
CA VAL A 373 21.72 -4.56 -28.62
C VAL A 373 22.50 -5.82 -28.26
N GLY A 374 22.87 -6.63 -29.26
CA GLY A 374 23.70 -7.81 -29.05
C GLY A 374 25.11 -7.49 -28.55
N HIS A 375 25.68 -6.35 -28.93
CA HIS A 375 26.97 -5.88 -28.42
C HIS A 375 26.89 -5.52 -26.94
N PHE A 376 25.88 -4.75 -26.52
CA PHE A 376 25.69 -4.39 -25.11
C PHE A 376 25.38 -5.60 -24.22
N GLN A 377 24.59 -6.55 -24.72
CA GLN A 377 24.33 -7.81 -24.03
C GLN A 377 25.61 -8.61 -23.78
N LYS A 378 26.52 -8.66 -24.76
CA LYS A 378 27.84 -9.30 -24.60
C LYS A 378 28.79 -8.49 -23.71
N LEU A 379 28.77 -7.17 -23.80
CA LEU A 379 29.64 -6.30 -22.99
C LEU A 379 29.33 -6.41 -21.50
N PHE A 380 28.06 -6.58 -21.16
CA PHE A 380 27.58 -6.66 -19.77
C PHE A 380 27.25 -8.08 -19.29
N ASP A 381 27.45 -9.12 -20.12
CA ASP A 381 27.09 -10.51 -19.85
C ASP A 381 25.61 -10.69 -19.42
N VAL A 382 24.69 -10.14 -20.20
CA VAL A 382 23.24 -10.17 -19.92
C VAL A 382 22.46 -10.74 -21.10
N GLY A 383 21.51 -11.64 -20.83
CA GLY A 383 20.64 -12.24 -21.85
C GLY A 383 19.49 -11.35 -22.36
N SER A 384 19.22 -10.20 -21.73
CA SER A 384 18.14 -9.28 -22.09
C SER A 384 18.60 -7.82 -22.00
N LEU A 385 17.97 -6.94 -22.78
CA LEU A 385 18.26 -5.50 -22.74
C LEU A 385 17.87 -4.88 -21.39
N CYS A 386 16.78 -5.36 -20.78
CA CYS A 386 16.32 -4.89 -19.46
C CYS A 386 17.34 -5.17 -18.36
N GLY A 387 18.12 -6.25 -18.45
CA GLY A 387 19.16 -6.54 -17.47
C GLY A 387 20.46 -5.73 -17.66
N VAL A 388 20.62 -5.01 -18.78
CA VAL A 388 21.79 -4.15 -19.01
C VAL A 388 21.83 -3.00 -18.01
N TYR A 389 20.70 -2.33 -17.76
CA TYR A 389 20.64 -1.21 -16.80
C TYR A 389 20.94 -1.62 -15.35
N PRO A 390 20.33 -2.68 -14.78
CA PRO A 390 20.70 -3.19 -13.47
C PRO A 390 22.18 -3.57 -13.38
N ARG A 391 22.70 -4.28 -14.39
CA ARG A 391 24.09 -4.71 -14.41
C ARG A 391 25.07 -3.55 -14.51
N MET A 392 24.73 -2.53 -15.29
CA MET A 392 25.49 -1.29 -15.40
C MET A 392 25.49 -0.51 -14.08
N ASN A 393 24.35 -0.39 -13.41
CA ASN A 393 24.26 0.23 -12.08
C ASN A 393 25.08 -0.52 -11.02
N ASP A 394 25.07 -1.86 -11.07
CA ASP A 394 25.90 -2.67 -10.19
C ASP A 394 27.40 -2.48 -10.46
N LEU A 395 27.80 -2.33 -11.73
CA LEU A 395 29.17 -2.00 -12.10
C LEU A 395 29.57 -0.60 -11.63
N TYR A 396 28.72 0.40 -11.80
CA TYR A 396 28.99 1.75 -11.27
C TYR A 396 29.10 1.76 -9.75
N ARG A 397 28.24 1.01 -9.04
CA ARG A 397 28.33 0.85 -7.60
C ARG A 397 29.66 0.22 -7.19
N ARG A 398 30.03 -0.91 -7.81
CA ARG A 398 31.31 -1.59 -7.54
C ARG A 398 32.52 -0.73 -7.92
N LEU A 399 32.43 0.05 -8.98
CA LEU A 399 33.49 0.98 -9.38
C LEU A 399 33.66 2.10 -8.34
N ALA A 400 32.56 2.65 -7.82
CA ALA A 400 32.60 3.64 -6.75
C ALA A 400 33.15 3.03 -5.44
N GLU A 401 32.72 1.82 -5.07
CA GLU A 401 33.23 1.08 -3.91
C GLU A 401 34.73 0.82 -4.03
N THR A 402 35.21 0.36 -5.19
CA THR A 402 36.64 0.12 -5.43
C THR A 402 37.45 1.40 -5.48
N ALA A 403 36.91 2.49 -6.04
CA ALA A 403 37.56 3.80 -6.02
C ALA A 403 37.70 4.32 -4.58
N ASN A 404 36.65 4.19 -3.76
CA ASN A 404 36.68 4.56 -2.34
C ASN A 404 37.67 3.70 -1.54
N ALA A 405 37.65 2.38 -1.76
CA ALA A 405 38.61 1.47 -1.14
C ALA A 405 40.06 1.82 -1.53
N MET A 406 40.30 2.14 -2.80
CA MET A 406 41.62 2.58 -3.27
C MET A 406 42.07 3.89 -2.62
N THR A 407 41.17 4.85 -2.43
CA THR A 407 41.46 6.10 -1.71
C THR A 407 41.82 5.82 -0.25
N HIS A 408 41.04 5.00 0.46
CA HIS A 408 41.35 4.63 1.84
C HIS A 408 42.68 3.88 1.96
N ILE A 409 43.00 2.98 1.02
CA ILE A 409 44.28 2.28 1.01
C ILE A 409 45.43 3.25 0.74
N ARG A 410 45.26 4.25 -0.14
CA ARG A 410 46.27 5.31 -0.34
C ARG A 410 46.50 6.10 0.95
N ASP A 411 45.44 6.48 1.64
CA ASP A 411 45.52 7.23 2.90
C ASP A 411 46.24 6.42 3.98
N LEU A 412 45.90 5.15 4.15
CA LEU A 412 46.55 4.20 5.07
C LEU A 412 48.05 3.98 4.77
N LEU A 413 48.42 4.03 3.48
CA LEU A 413 49.80 3.87 3.03
C LEU A 413 50.56 5.20 2.95
N GLY A 414 49.91 6.34 3.27
CA GLY A 414 50.50 7.67 3.17
C GLY A 414 50.88 8.07 1.73
N LEU A 415 50.22 7.51 0.73
CA LEU A 415 50.47 7.79 -0.68
C LEU A 415 49.67 9.02 -1.14
N ASP A 416 50.22 9.79 -2.08
CA ASP A 416 49.48 10.89 -2.70
C ASP A 416 48.20 10.37 -3.37
N ASN A 417 47.10 11.12 -3.27
CA ASN A 417 45.81 10.74 -3.81
C ASN A 417 45.79 10.64 -5.35
N LYS A 418 46.86 11.13 -5.99
CA LYS A 418 47.13 11.00 -7.44
C LYS A 418 47.95 9.76 -7.82
N ALA A 419 48.36 8.93 -6.86
CA ALA A 419 49.15 7.73 -7.13
C ALA A 419 48.37 6.71 -7.98
N PRO A 420 48.99 6.16 -9.04
CA PRO A 420 48.34 5.18 -9.91
C PRO A 420 48.02 3.89 -9.13
N PRO A 421 46.92 3.19 -9.45
CA PRO A 421 46.54 1.96 -8.75
C PRO A 421 47.62 0.88 -8.68
N SER A 422 48.50 0.81 -9.68
CA SER A 422 49.63 -0.12 -9.73
C SER A 422 50.67 0.12 -8.62
N GLU A 423 50.90 1.38 -8.25
CA GLU A 423 51.84 1.75 -7.18
C GLU A 423 51.28 1.38 -5.80
N VAL A 424 49.98 1.62 -5.60
CA VAL A 424 49.25 1.21 -4.40
C VAL A 424 49.32 -0.30 -4.22
N VAL A 425 49.06 -1.07 -5.29
CA VAL A 425 49.11 -2.55 -5.24
C VAL A 425 50.53 -3.06 -4.97
N ASN A 426 51.56 -2.44 -5.54
CA ASN A 426 52.95 -2.83 -5.28
C ASN A 426 53.38 -2.53 -3.83
N GLN A 427 52.94 -1.41 -3.26
CA GLN A 427 53.17 -1.07 -1.86
C GLN A 427 52.46 -2.06 -0.92
N VAL A 428 51.19 -2.38 -1.20
CA VAL A 428 50.44 -3.43 -0.47
C VAL A 428 51.13 -4.79 -0.56
N ALA A 429 51.61 -5.18 -1.74
CA ALA A 429 52.35 -6.44 -1.93
C ALA A 429 53.69 -6.47 -1.19
N THR A 430 54.35 -5.32 -1.07
CA THR A 430 55.60 -5.16 -0.30
C THR A 430 55.33 -5.31 1.20
N ILE A 431 54.22 -4.74 1.69
CA ILE A 431 53.81 -4.83 3.10
C ILE A 431 53.30 -6.22 3.45
N SER A 432 52.58 -6.91 2.55
CA SER A 432 52.14 -8.29 2.78
C SER A 432 53.28 -9.32 2.74
N SER A 433 54.39 -8.96 2.09
CA SER A 433 55.63 -9.76 2.06
C SER A 433 56.55 -9.52 3.26
N SER A 434 56.27 -8.49 4.08
CA SER A 434 56.99 -8.16 5.32
C SER A 434 56.43 -9.00 6.49
N PRO A 435 57.24 -9.44 7.48
CA PRO A 435 56.74 -10.22 8.60
C PRO A 435 55.62 -9.44 9.34
N MET A 436 54.50 -10.14 9.58
CA MET A 436 53.17 -9.76 10.13
C MET A 436 53.06 -8.62 11.17
N VAL A 437 54.16 -8.11 11.72
CA VAL A 437 54.21 -7.12 12.80
C VAL A 437 53.73 -5.73 12.36
N GLN A 438 53.93 -5.33 11.11
CA GLN A 438 53.43 -4.03 10.60
C GLN A 438 51.94 -4.04 10.25
N PHE A 439 51.39 -5.19 9.86
CA PHE A 439 49.98 -5.30 9.48
C PHE A 439 49.04 -5.16 10.68
N HIS A 440 49.47 -5.68 11.85
CA HIS A 440 48.72 -5.51 13.10
C HIS A 440 48.67 -4.06 13.57
N HIS A 441 49.71 -3.26 13.31
CA HIS A 441 49.73 -1.85 13.70
C HIS A 441 48.81 -0.98 12.82
N LEU A 442 48.61 -1.33 11.54
CA LEU A 442 47.71 -0.63 10.62
C LEU A 442 46.23 -0.98 10.83
N LEU A 443 45.93 -2.18 11.33
CA LEU A 443 44.57 -2.59 11.73
C LEU A 443 44.20 -2.17 13.16
N ALA A 444 45.15 -1.65 13.94
CA ALA A 444 44.98 -1.37 15.37
C ALA A 444 44.26 -0.05 15.69
N GLU A 445 44.00 0.84 14.73
CA GLU A 445 43.28 2.10 15.03
C GLU A 445 41.76 1.96 15.22
N GLY A 446 41.22 0.74 15.15
CA GLY A 446 39.86 0.46 15.60
C GLY A 446 39.72 -1.01 15.91
N ASP A 447 39.82 -1.37 17.19
CA ASP A 447 39.70 -2.73 17.71
C ASP A 447 38.45 -3.44 17.11
N LEU A 448 38.67 -4.25 16.07
CA LEU A 448 37.64 -5.02 15.35
C LEU A 448 36.82 -5.87 16.32
N THR A 449 37.43 -6.31 17.41
CA THR A 449 36.80 -7.01 18.51
C THR A 449 35.78 -6.14 19.25
N SER A 450 36.08 -4.86 19.48
CA SER A 450 35.13 -3.88 20.02
C SER A 450 33.98 -3.60 19.06
N ILE A 451 34.25 -3.51 17.74
CA ILE A 451 33.20 -3.34 16.72
C ILE A 451 32.29 -4.58 16.68
N ILE A 452 32.86 -5.79 16.70
CA ILE A 452 32.10 -7.05 16.72
C ILE A 452 31.26 -7.17 18.00
N VAL A 453 31.80 -6.76 19.15
CA VAL A 453 31.03 -6.71 20.41
C VAL A 453 29.90 -5.69 20.32
N LYS A 454 30.15 -4.47 19.84
CA LYS A 454 29.11 -3.45 19.64
C LYS A 454 28.03 -3.86 18.64
N VAL A 455 28.41 -4.57 17.57
CA VAL A 455 27.46 -5.12 16.59
C VAL A 455 26.63 -6.24 17.22
N LYS A 456 27.25 -7.13 18.02
CA LYS A 456 26.50 -8.14 18.78
C LYS A 456 25.56 -7.54 19.81
N GLU A 457 26.00 -6.52 20.53
CA GLU A 457 25.16 -5.78 21.48
C GLU A 457 23.99 -5.09 20.77
N HIS A 458 24.20 -4.58 19.55
CA HIS A 458 23.12 -4.04 18.72
C HIS A 458 22.12 -5.11 18.26
N GLU A 459 22.61 -6.29 17.86
CA GLU A 459 21.76 -7.44 17.51
C GLU A 459 20.92 -7.95 18.69
N GLU A 460 21.41 -7.85 19.93
CA GLU A 460 20.65 -8.21 21.13
C GLU A 460 19.71 -7.09 21.61
N PHE A 461 20.13 -5.82 21.49
CA PHE A 461 19.34 -4.67 21.91
C PHE A 461 18.13 -4.41 21.01
N PHE A 462 18.30 -4.54 19.69
CA PHE A 462 17.27 -4.15 18.73
C PHE A 462 15.96 -4.96 18.86
N PRO A 463 16.00 -6.31 19.06
CA PRO A 463 14.80 -7.09 19.34
C PRO A 463 14.11 -6.70 20.65
N ALA A 464 14.88 -6.45 21.71
CA ALA A 464 14.34 -6.03 23.01
C ALA A 464 13.68 -4.64 22.92
N PHE A 465 14.36 -3.69 22.28
CA PHE A 465 13.85 -2.35 22.02
C PHE A 465 12.58 -2.39 21.16
N ARG A 466 12.58 -3.16 20.07
CA ARG A 466 11.41 -3.32 19.19
C ARG A 466 10.23 -3.93 19.94
N SER A 467 10.47 -4.93 20.81
CA SER A 467 9.42 -5.51 21.65
C SER A 467 8.81 -4.47 22.58
N LEU A 468 9.64 -3.68 23.27
CA LEU A 468 9.18 -2.60 24.16
C LEU A 468 8.41 -1.52 23.40
N ALA A 469 8.94 -1.06 22.27
CA ALA A 469 8.32 -0.07 21.40
C ALA A 469 6.94 -0.54 20.90
N THR A 470 6.84 -1.78 20.43
CA THR A 470 5.57 -2.35 19.96
C THR A 470 4.55 -2.46 21.11
N GLN A 471 4.98 -2.84 22.30
CA GLN A 471 4.10 -2.87 23.48
C GLN A 471 3.62 -1.47 23.88
N LEU A 472 4.50 -0.47 23.83
CA LEU A 472 4.13 0.92 24.10
C LEU A 472 3.15 1.46 23.04
N MET A 473 3.38 1.17 21.76
CA MET A 473 2.47 1.53 20.67
C MET A 473 1.09 0.91 20.84
N LEU A 474 1.00 -0.37 21.22
CA LEU A 474 -0.28 -1.05 21.51
C LEU A 474 -0.98 -0.48 22.76
N THR A 475 -0.21 -0.10 23.78
CA THR A 475 -0.78 0.44 25.02
C THR A 475 -1.28 1.87 24.85
N LEU A 476 -0.63 2.64 23.97
CA LEU A 476 -0.93 4.05 23.70
C LEU A 476 -1.83 4.25 22.47
N ASP A 477 -2.14 3.17 21.74
CA ASP A 477 -2.91 3.15 20.48
C ASP A 477 -2.31 4.07 19.39
N VAL A 478 -1.04 3.83 19.06
CA VAL A 478 -0.27 4.63 18.11
C VAL A 478 0.31 3.75 16.99
N ASP A 479 0.13 4.16 15.73
CA ASP A 479 0.55 3.40 14.54
C ASP A 479 2.04 3.54 14.19
N CYS A 480 2.75 4.54 14.73
CA CYS A 480 4.17 4.77 14.48
C CYS A 480 4.98 5.01 15.76
N LEU A 481 6.29 4.69 15.70
CA LEU A 481 7.23 4.87 16.82
C LEU A 481 7.31 6.34 17.27
N ASP A 482 7.24 7.28 16.31
CA ASP A 482 7.36 8.71 16.55
C ASP A 482 6.20 9.28 17.37
N GLY A 483 5.05 8.60 17.38
CA GLY A 483 3.87 9.01 18.17
C GLY A 483 3.91 8.57 19.63
N ILE A 484 4.86 7.72 20.05
CA ILE A 484 4.97 7.23 21.44
C ILE A 484 5.27 8.38 22.41
N LEU A 485 6.25 9.24 22.10
CA LEU A 485 6.64 10.36 22.97
C LEU A 485 5.52 11.42 23.11
N PRO A 486 4.88 11.89 22.03
CA PRO A 486 3.72 12.78 22.12
C PRO A 486 2.56 12.21 22.94
N ALA A 487 2.23 10.93 22.75
CA ALA A 487 1.15 10.25 23.47
C ALA A 487 1.44 10.14 24.98
N LEU A 488 2.66 9.77 25.35
CA LEU A 488 3.11 9.75 26.76
C LEU A 488 3.08 11.14 27.40
N THR A 489 3.48 12.18 26.66
CA THR A 489 3.50 13.55 27.17
C THR A 489 2.07 14.06 27.42
N SER A 490 1.14 13.70 26.54
CA SER A 490 -0.29 14.01 26.67
C SER A 490 -0.95 13.22 27.81
N LEU A 491 -0.55 11.97 28.04
CA LEU A 491 -0.99 11.18 29.19
C LEU A 491 -0.46 11.74 30.53
N LYS A 492 0.81 12.15 30.57
CA LYS A 492 1.42 12.79 31.75
C LYS A 492 0.76 14.14 32.08
N LEU A 493 0.39 14.92 31.06
CA LEU A 493 -0.37 16.17 31.23
C LEU A 493 -1.80 15.95 31.69
N LYS A 494 -2.41 14.79 31.41
CA LYS A 494 -3.74 14.41 31.90
C LYS A 494 -3.72 13.78 33.30
N SER A 495 -2.55 13.38 33.81
CA SER A 495 -2.39 12.80 35.16
C SER A 495 -1.86 13.81 36.20
N GLN A 496 -1.52 15.02 35.79
CA GLN A 496 -1.35 16.20 36.65
C GLN A 496 -2.63 17.01 36.63
#